data_AF-A0A5C6CH36-F1
#
_entry.id   AF-A0A5C6CH36-F1
#
_cell.length_a   1.000
_cell.length_b   1.000
_cell.length_c   1.000
_cell.angle_alpha   90.00
_cell.angle_beta   90.00
_cell.angle_gamma   90.00
#
_symmetry.space_group_name_H-M   'P 1'
#
loop_
_entity.id
_entity.type
_entity.pdbx_description
1 polymer ?
#
loop_
_entity_poly.entity_id
_entity_poly.type
_entity_poly.pdbx_seq_one_letter_code
_entity_poly.pdbx_strand_id
1 'polypeptide(L)'
;MKRSIIQVLYSFATCIAIVLISGTLQAQPPQDPRQEGQEFGQGPRGSGQRGYGPGQRRPGLGRRQGGQRGGQASRGGGPRDRVRPRDIEFQEKFPIGTEIPADLKVYNVDRELVPVKSVMQSKYTVIVGGCLTCPAYRSSYPEIEAVARDFKDRGVDFYFLYQSLAHPENWGFVQPSSIEDRFAQVDHAKELLRTQIPWLTDPMDNQMKTYFMGTPNSQFVFDSSGKVVHRDSWGRGSSLRESLESLVGKPETLTTAVDLNLPRFERHLTPESEMLLERVSVEGKAVPLRVESGGKSNPVSALRSIEFNQSNRYVKLRPEADQQLIETRSGKLYLGFRQDPVLGASWNNLASPPEYKIVAEGATVSPATGHSKRLQVESDNEPREFLVDVKDWDADKPISVKIQYFACNKEKGWCKSVQQEFTVWLDEDKSAGMVNGRSHFPGGGGGARQGGQGRPGAGQRPGGR
;
A
#
# COMPACT_ATOMS: atom_id res chain seq x y z
N MET A 1 -15.66 -57.77 -34.79
CA MET A 1 -16.00 -57.38 -36.19
C MET A 1 -16.24 -55.87 -36.16
N LYS A 2 -15.22 -55.01 -36.31
CA LYS A 2 -14.62 -54.47 -37.55
C LYS A 2 -15.62 -54.02 -38.63
N ARG A 3 -15.63 -52.70 -38.88
CA ARG A 3 -15.94 -51.89 -40.08
C ARG A 3 -16.76 -50.67 -39.65
N SER A 4 -16.59 -49.43 -40.13
CA SER A 4 -15.68 -48.73 -41.05
C SER A 4 -16.09 -47.24 -40.91
N ILE A 5 -15.21 -46.24 -40.72
CA ILE A 5 -14.27 -45.62 -41.69
C ILE A 5 -14.97 -44.65 -42.69
N ILE A 6 -14.41 -43.42 -42.74
CA ILE A 6 -14.37 -42.39 -43.82
C ILE A 6 -15.56 -41.40 -43.93
N GLN A 7 -15.43 -40.08 -43.71
CA GLN A 7 -14.63 -38.99 -44.34
C GLN A 7 -15.40 -38.23 -45.45
N VAL A 8 -15.06 -36.92 -45.58
CA VAL A 8 -15.18 -35.97 -46.73
C VAL A 8 -15.95 -34.70 -46.30
N LEU A 9 -15.28 -33.60 -45.90
CA LEU A 9 -14.45 -32.59 -46.62
C LEU A 9 -15.26 -31.47 -47.31
N TYR A 10 -14.98 -30.24 -46.86
CA TYR A 10 -14.84 -28.94 -47.55
C TYR A 10 -15.88 -28.46 -48.58
N SER A 11 -16.32 -27.21 -48.38
CA SER A 11 -16.39 -26.24 -49.48
C SER A 11 -15.98 -24.85 -49.04
N PHE A 12 -15.12 -24.28 -49.88
CA PHE A 12 -14.50 -22.97 -49.84
C PHE A 12 -15.36 -21.95 -50.62
N ALA A 13 -15.09 -20.66 -50.35
CA ALA A 13 -15.08 -19.54 -51.30
C ALA A 13 -16.38 -18.74 -51.59
N THR A 14 -16.37 -17.52 -51.02
CA THR A 14 -16.40 -16.21 -51.73
C THR A 14 -17.67 -15.75 -52.46
N CYS A 15 -18.24 -14.61 -52.04
CA CYS A 15 -18.53 -13.46 -52.91
C CYS A 15 -18.77 -12.15 -52.13
N ILE A 16 -18.25 -11.07 -52.72
CA ILE A 16 -18.18 -9.66 -52.30
C ILE A 16 -19.26 -8.86 -53.05
N ALA A 17 -19.91 -7.89 -52.39
CA ALA A 17 -20.43 -6.60 -52.91
C ALA A 17 -21.16 -5.84 -51.76
N ILE A 18 -20.59 -4.81 -51.12
CA ILE A 18 -20.60 -3.36 -51.47
C ILE A 18 -21.96 -2.82 -51.95
N VAL A 19 -22.66 -2.07 -51.08
CA VAL A 19 -23.29 -0.77 -51.41
C VAL A 19 -23.19 0.17 -50.20
N LEU A 20 -22.74 1.38 -50.49
CA LEU A 20 -22.52 2.55 -49.64
C LEU A 20 -23.84 3.30 -49.36
N ILE A 21 -24.01 3.85 -48.15
CA ILE A 21 -24.73 5.13 -47.97
C ILE A 21 -23.92 6.01 -47.01
N SER A 22 -23.46 7.13 -47.57
CA SER A 22 -22.74 8.22 -46.93
C SER A 22 -23.69 9.13 -46.15
N GLY A 23 -23.31 9.49 -44.93
CA GLY A 23 -23.89 10.59 -44.17
C GLY A 23 -22.79 11.54 -43.73
N THR A 24 -22.61 12.63 -44.48
CA THR A 24 -21.63 13.71 -44.28
C THR A 24 -22.05 14.64 -43.14
N LEU A 25 -21.18 14.79 -42.14
CA LEU A 25 -21.17 15.94 -41.23
C LEU A 25 -19.79 16.60 -41.34
N GLN A 26 -19.78 17.79 -41.94
CA GLN A 26 -18.62 18.66 -42.12
C GLN A 26 -18.14 19.19 -40.76
N ALA A 27 -16.87 18.93 -40.43
CA ALA A 27 -16.14 19.65 -39.40
C ALA A 27 -15.24 20.69 -40.08
N GLN A 28 -15.40 21.97 -39.72
CA GLN A 28 -14.49 23.04 -40.11
C GLN A 28 -13.20 22.98 -39.27
N PRO A 29 -12.02 23.23 -39.87
CA PRO A 29 -10.77 23.33 -39.13
C PRO A 29 -10.63 24.72 -38.47
N PRO A 30 -10.07 24.82 -37.25
CA PRO A 30 -9.72 26.10 -36.68
C PRO A 30 -8.48 26.68 -37.37
N GLN A 31 -8.56 27.99 -37.61
CA GLN A 31 -7.57 28.82 -38.28
C GLN A 31 -6.39 29.14 -37.36
N ASP A 32 -5.22 29.17 -37.97
CA ASP A 32 -3.93 29.57 -37.43
C ASP A 32 -3.79 31.11 -37.44
N PRO A 33 -3.34 31.76 -36.35
CA PRO A 33 -2.80 33.10 -36.42
C PRO A 33 -1.27 33.08 -36.29
N ARG A 34 -0.64 33.29 -37.46
CA ARG A 34 0.57 34.07 -37.76
C ARG A 34 1.53 34.47 -36.62
N GLN A 35 2.78 34.19 -36.96
CA GLN A 35 4.04 34.75 -36.47
C GLN A 35 4.12 36.29 -36.45
N GLU A 36 4.58 36.82 -35.32
CA GLU A 36 5.55 37.93 -35.18
C GLU A 36 6.49 37.44 -34.05
N GLY A 37 7.81 37.38 -34.13
CA GLY A 37 8.77 38.26 -34.79
C GLY A 37 9.49 39.09 -33.72
N GLN A 38 10.44 38.51 -32.97
CA GLN A 38 11.52 39.28 -32.33
C GLN A 38 12.68 38.38 -31.84
N GLU A 39 13.80 38.51 -32.56
CA GLU A 39 15.16 38.15 -32.16
C GLU A 39 15.66 39.03 -30.99
N PHE A 40 16.67 38.52 -30.27
CA PHE A 40 17.76 39.17 -29.51
C PHE A 40 18.03 38.25 -28.30
N GLY A 41 19.21 37.76 -27.97
CA GLY A 41 20.58 37.92 -28.45
C GLY A 41 21.46 37.15 -27.45
N GLN A 42 22.50 36.46 -27.94
CA GLN A 42 23.40 35.65 -27.12
C GLN A 42 24.50 36.48 -26.43
N GLY A 43 24.73 36.17 -25.15
CA GLY A 43 26.03 36.18 -24.45
C GLY A 43 26.48 37.49 -23.77
N PRO A 44 27.59 37.49 -22.98
CA PRO A 44 28.28 36.37 -22.32
C PRO A 44 28.71 36.64 -20.85
N ARG A 45 29.40 35.64 -20.29
CA ARG A 45 30.17 35.54 -19.03
C ARG A 45 30.77 36.85 -18.46
N GLY A 46 30.79 36.94 -17.12
CA GLY A 46 31.63 37.89 -16.39
C GLY A 46 31.91 37.45 -14.95
N SER A 47 33.11 36.88 -14.75
CA SER A 47 33.79 36.68 -13.46
C SER A 47 34.29 38.02 -12.89
N GLY A 48 34.19 38.24 -11.58
CA GLY A 48 34.77 39.42 -10.92
C GLY A 48 34.99 39.20 -9.42
N GLN A 49 36.23 39.36 -9.00
CA GLN A 49 36.82 39.02 -7.71
C GLN A 49 37.23 40.32 -6.99
N ARG A 50 37.44 40.26 -5.65
CA ARG A 50 38.11 41.25 -4.75
C ARG A 50 37.22 42.42 -4.26
N GLY A 51 37.33 42.94 -3.03
CA GLY A 51 38.20 42.67 -1.88
C GLY A 51 38.28 43.89 -0.94
N TYR A 52 38.32 43.64 0.37
CA TYR A 52 38.92 44.41 1.50
C TYR A 52 38.47 45.85 1.92
N GLY A 53 37.72 45.90 3.05
CA GLY A 53 37.98 46.61 4.35
C GLY A 53 38.19 48.14 4.43
N PRO A 54 38.37 48.75 5.64
CA PRO A 54 38.13 48.28 7.01
C PRO A 54 37.49 49.32 7.99
N GLY A 55 37.08 48.85 9.18
CA GLY A 55 37.25 49.55 10.47
C GLY A 55 36.07 50.33 11.09
N GLN A 56 35.56 49.89 12.25
CA GLN A 56 35.86 50.45 13.58
C GLN A 56 34.97 49.85 14.70
N ARG A 57 35.55 49.82 15.90
CA ARG A 57 35.15 49.10 17.13
C ARG A 57 34.19 49.94 18.00
N ARG A 58 33.28 49.29 18.76
CA ARG A 58 33.26 49.19 20.26
C ARG A 58 31.93 48.59 20.82
N PRO A 59 31.89 48.17 22.11
CA PRO A 59 31.37 46.85 22.52
C PRO A 59 30.08 46.89 23.36
N GLY A 60 29.42 45.74 23.53
CA GLY A 60 28.50 45.55 24.65
C GLY A 60 27.57 44.33 24.56
N LEU A 61 27.91 43.32 25.37
CA LEU A 61 26.98 42.46 26.15
C LEU A 61 26.13 41.40 25.43
N GLY A 62 26.25 40.15 25.89
CA GLY A 62 25.17 39.15 25.82
C GLY A 62 25.45 37.86 25.04
N ARG A 63 26.47 37.08 25.42
CA ARG A 63 26.62 35.67 25.01
C ARG A 63 25.44 34.83 25.53
N ARG A 64 24.60 34.31 24.65
CA ARG A 64 23.95 33.00 24.83
C ARG A 64 24.21 32.16 23.59
N GLN A 65 25.02 31.11 23.78
CA GLN A 65 25.33 30.09 22.78
C GLN A 65 24.04 29.44 22.29
N GLY A 66 23.63 29.77 21.07
CA GLY A 66 22.74 28.93 20.27
C GLY A 66 23.55 27.72 19.82
N GLY A 67 23.52 26.65 20.61
CA GLY A 67 24.07 25.37 20.22
C GLY A 67 23.36 24.86 18.97
N GLN A 68 24.13 24.75 17.88
CA GLN A 68 23.82 23.89 16.75
C GLN A 68 23.33 22.53 17.24
N ARG A 69 22.04 22.23 17.05
CA ARG A 69 21.59 20.85 16.96
C ARG A 69 21.37 20.56 15.48
N GLY A 70 22.43 20.01 14.89
CA GLY A 70 22.42 19.47 13.55
C GLY A 70 21.30 18.44 13.39
N GLY A 71 20.77 18.41 12.17
CA GLY A 71 19.81 17.41 11.74
C GLY A 71 20.34 16.01 12.01
N GLN A 72 19.53 15.23 12.74
CA GLN A 72 19.67 13.79 12.76
C GLN A 72 19.26 13.27 11.39
N ALA A 73 20.26 13.16 10.50
CA ALA A 73 20.20 12.21 9.42
C ALA A 73 19.94 10.83 10.02
N SER A 74 18.89 10.17 9.52
CA SER A 74 18.52 8.78 9.79
C SER A 74 19.72 7.87 9.57
N ARG A 75 20.48 7.60 10.64
CA ARG A 75 21.45 6.50 10.67
C ARG A 75 20.67 5.20 10.67
N GLY A 76 21.14 4.26 9.84
CA GLY A 76 20.53 2.96 9.58
C GLY A 76 20.14 2.22 10.85
N GLY A 77 19.09 1.40 10.71
CA GLY A 77 18.51 0.62 11.80
C GLY A 77 19.59 -0.09 12.61
N GLY A 78 19.81 0.41 13.83
CA GLY A 78 20.55 -0.33 14.83
C GLY A 78 19.86 -1.68 15.10
N PRO A 79 20.62 -2.72 15.48
CA PRO A 79 20.05 -3.97 15.94
C PRO A 79 18.96 -3.72 16.98
N ARG A 80 17.75 -4.27 16.78
CA ARG A 80 16.78 -4.36 17.87
C ARG A 80 17.27 -5.48 18.79
N ASP A 81 18.26 -5.19 19.63
CA ASP A 81 18.92 -6.17 20.52
C ASP A 81 17.98 -6.77 21.58
N ARG A 82 16.79 -6.18 21.76
CA ARG A 82 15.79 -6.70 22.69
C ARG A 82 14.80 -7.60 21.99
N VAL A 83 14.87 -8.91 22.28
CA VAL A 83 13.81 -9.88 22.00
C VAL A 83 12.52 -9.39 22.66
N ARG A 84 11.45 -9.21 21.89
CA ARG A 84 10.14 -8.80 22.40
C ARG A 84 9.27 -10.02 22.68
N PRO A 85 8.24 -9.91 23.55
CA PRO A 85 7.32 -11.03 23.81
C PRO A 85 6.72 -11.64 22.53
N ARG A 86 6.40 -10.82 21.53
CA ARG A 86 5.93 -11.28 20.21
C ARG A 86 6.97 -12.13 19.47
N ASP A 87 8.26 -11.80 19.61
CA ASP A 87 9.32 -12.56 18.95
C ASP A 87 9.46 -13.95 19.59
N ILE A 88 9.25 -14.06 20.90
CA ILE A 88 9.19 -15.33 21.64
C ILE A 88 7.99 -16.14 21.19
N GLU A 89 6.79 -15.56 21.20
CA GLU A 89 5.54 -16.22 20.78
C GLU A 89 5.64 -16.74 19.33
N PHE A 90 6.23 -15.93 18.43
CA PHE A 90 6.48 -16.33 17.05
C PHE A 90 7.47 -17.49 16.98
N GLN A 91 8.52 -17.48 17.79
CA GLN A 91 9.48 -18.57 17.84
C GLN A 91 8.85 -19.87 18.38
N GLU A 92 8.00 -19.79 19.39
CA GLU A 92 7.25 -20.91 19.96
C GLU A 92 6.19 -21.47 19.00
N LYS A 93 5.58 -20.61 18.16
CA LYS A 93 4.58 -21.02 17.17
C LYS A 93 5.18 -21.80 16.01
N PHE A 94 6.42 -21.50 15.61
CA PHE A 94 7.06 -22.13 14.44
C PHE A 94 8.37 -22.86 14.71
N PRO A 95 8.51 -23.77 15.71
CA PRO A 95 9.75 -24.48 16.05
C PRO A 95 10.59 -24.96 14.85
N ILE A 96 11.91 -25.03 14.98
CA ILE A 96 12.75 -25.54 13.88
C ILE A 96 12.33 -27.00 13.61
N GLY A 97 12.18 -27.37 12.34
CA GLY A 97 11.62 -28.64 11.92
C GLY A 97 10.09 -28.66 11.74
N THR A 98 9.39 -27.59 12.14
CA THR A 98 7.94 -27.44 11.89
C THR A 98 7.69 -27.48 10.40
N GLU A 99 6.76 -28.34 9.98
CA GLU A 99 6.39 -28.47 8.58
C GLU A 99 5.27 -27.49 8.22
N ILE A 100 5.40 -26.85 7.06
CA ILE A 100 4.32 -26.01 6.54
C ILE A 100 3.09 -26.89 6.21
N PRO A 101 1.87 -26.49 6.61
CA PRO A 101 0.67 -27.25 6.29
C PRO A 101 0.50 -27.47 4.78
N ALA A 102 0.07 -28.67 4.39
CA ALA A 102 -0.01 -29.07 2.99
C ALA A 102 -1.21 -28.47 2.24
N ASP A 103 -2.21 -28.00 2.97
CA ASP A 103 -3.43 -27.38 2.46
C ASP A 103 -3.27 -25.89 2.14
N LEU A 104 -2.23 -25.24 2.67
CA LEU A 104 -1.92 -23.85 2.34
C LEU A 104 -1.57 -23.69 0.86
N LYS A 105 -2.16 -22.67 0.24
CA LYS A 105 -1.95 -22.32 -1.17
C LYS A 105 -1.43 -20.91 -1.32
N VAL A 106 -0.76 -20.69 -2.44
CA VAL A 106 -0.26 -19.39 -2.86
C VAL A 106 -0.40 -19.28 -4.37
N TYR A 107 -0.53 -18.06 -4.87
CA TYR A 107 -0.32 -17.83 -6.29
C TYR A 107 1.18 -17.77 -6.55
N ASN A 108 1.67 -18.63 -7.45
CA ASN A 108 3.08 -18.67 -7.86
C ASN A 108 3.44 -17.46 -8.74
N VAL A 109 4.67 -17.44 -9.26
CA VAL A 109 5.19 -16.36 -10.11
C VAL A 109 4.42 -16.21 -11.43
N ASP A 110 3.79 -17.29 -11.88
CA ASP A 110 2.96 -17.37 -13.08
C ASP A 110 1.47 -17.11 -12.80
N ARG A 111 1.14 -16.75 -11.55
CA ARG A 111 -0.22 -16.45 -11.06
C ARG A 111 -1.16 -17.67 -11.06
N GLU A 112 -0.61 -18.87 -10.95
CA GLU A 112 -1.36 -20.09 -10.74
C GLU A 112 -1.51 -20.37 -9.24
N LEU A 113 -2.72 -20.72 -8.81
CA LEU A 113 -2.98 -21.10 -7.43
C LEU A 113 -2.45 -22.52 -7.19
N VAL A 114 -1.35 -22.64 -6.45
CA VAL A 114 -0.65 -23.91 -6.21
C VAL A 114 -0.50 -24.18 -4.71
N PRO A 115 -0.34 -25.45 -4.29
CA PRO A 115 0.08 -25.76 -2.94
C PRO A 115 1.41 -25.09 -2.62
N VAL A 116 1.56 -24.49 -1.43
CA VAL A 116 2.76 -23.72 -1.08
C VAL A 116 4.04 -24.58 -1.13
N LYS A 117 3.96 -25.87 -0.84
CA LYS A 117 5.11 -26.78 -0.94
C LYS A 117 5.64 -26.94 -2.37
N SER A 118 4.81 -26.72 -3.39
CA SER A 118 5.22 -26.88 -4.79
C SER A 118 6.24 -25.83 -5.24
N VAL A 119 6.35 -24.70 -4.54
CA VAL A 119 7.36 -23.67 -4.80
C VAL A 119 8.69 -23.93 -4.08
N MET A 120 8.78 -25.00 -3.27
CA MET A 120 9.95 -25.35 -2.46
C MET A 120 10.80 -26.44 -3.15
N GLN A 121 11.33 -26.12 -4.34
CA GLN A 121 12.02 -27.11 -5.19
C GLN A 121 13.53 -27.15 -4.98
N SER A 122 14.14 -26.01 -4.64
CA SER A 122 15.56 -25.92 -4.29
C SER A 122 15.87 -26.57 -2.94
N LYS A 123 17.17 -26.76 -2.65
CA LYS A 123 17.65 -27.30 -1.37
C LYS A 123 17.06 -26.51 -0.19
N TYR A 124 17.03 -25.19 -0.33
CA TYR A 124 16.33 -24.29 0.58
C TYR A 124 15.46 -23.28 -0.19
N THR A 125 14.40 -22.81 0.45
CA THR A 125 13.51 -21.77 -0.08
C THR A 125 13.29 -20.70 0.98
N VAL A 126 13.65 -19.47 0.64
CA VAL A 126 13.43 -18.28 1.47
C VAL A 126 12.09 -17.65 1.10
N ILE A 127 11.22 -17.43 2.08
CA ILE A 127 9.98 -16.67 1.92
C ILE A 127 9.99 -15.51 2.89
N VAL A 128 9.87 -14.28 2.37
CA VAL A 128 9.76 -13.07 3.18
C VAL A 128 8.43 -12.38 2.88
N GLY A 129 7.60 -12.20 3.90
CA GLY A 129 6.35 -11.44 3.79
C GLY A 129 6.62 -9.99 3.38
N GLY A 130 5.70 -9.41 2.62
CA GLY A 130 5.82 -8.03 2.20
C GLY A 130 4.50 -7.44 1.71
N CYS A 131 4.41 -6.11 1.79
CA CYS A 131 3.35 -5.34 1.16
C CYS A 131 3.81 -3.89 0.95
N LEU A 132 3.15 -3.18 0.03
CA LEU A 132 3.52 -1.80 -0.36
C LEU A 132 3.46 -0.79 0.80
N THR A 133 2.69 -1.08 1.84
CA THR A 133 2.39 -0.13 2.90
C THR A 133 3.14 -0.36 4.20
N CYS A 134 3.86 -1.48 4.34
CA CYS A 134 4.61 -1.79 5.56
C CYS A 134 5.97 -1.06 5.58
N PRO A 135 6.22 -0.10 6.50
CA PRO A 135 7.51 0.58 6.58
C PRO A 135 8.67 -0.39 6.87
N ALA A 136 8.42 -1.42 7.69
CA ALA A 136 9.46 -2.40 8.03
C ALA A 136 9.89 -3.19 6.79
N TYR A 137 8.95 -3.69 5.99
CA TYR A 137 9.26 -4.33 4.71
C TYR A 137 10.01 -3.37 3.77
N ARG A 138 9.49 -2.15 3.56
CA ARG A 138 10.15 -1.15 2.68
C ARG A 138 11.55 -0.77 3.14
N SER A 139 11.83 -0.88 4.44
CA SER A 139 13.17 -0.62 4.99
C SER A 139 14.13 -1.78 4.82
N SER A 140 13.66 -3.04 4.87
CA SER A 140 14.53 -4.22 4.87
C SER A 140 14.64 -4.92 3.53
N TYR A 141 13.71 -4.72 2.59
CA TYR A 141 13.75 -5.39 1.28
C TYR A 141 15.08 -5.24 0.52
N PRO A 142 15.81 -4.10 0.57
CA PRO A 142 17.08 -3.99 -0.14
C PRO A 142 18.17 -4.88 0.46
N GLU A 143 18.13 -5.12 1.77
CA GLU A 143 19.05 -6.05 2.41
C GLU A 143 18.73 -7.49 2.02
N ILE A 144 17.44 -7.85 1.91
CA ILE A 144 17.01 -9.18 1.48
C ILE A 144 17.42 -9.45 0.02
N GLU A 145 17.25 -8.46 -0.86
CA GLU A 145 17.75 -8.51 -2.25
C GLU A 145 19.26 -8.73 -2.31
N ALA A 146 20.01 -8.08 -1.41
CA ALA A 146 21.47 -8.23 -1.34
C ALA A 146 21.86 -9.65 -0.89
N VAL A 147 21.12 -10.23 0.06
CA VAL A 147 21.30 -11.63 0.44
C VAL A 147 20.96 -12.55 -0.73
N ALA A 148 19.84 -12.35 -1.43
CA ALA A 148 19.48 -13.19 -2.57
C ALA A 148 20.56 -13.21 -3.65
N ARG A 149 21.20 -12.06 -3.93
CA ARG A 149 22.32 -11.98 -4.88
C ARG A 149 23.49 -12.89 -4.48
N ASP A 150 23.84 -12.92 -3.20
CA ASP A 150 25.01 -13.67 -2.72
C ASP A 150 24.79 -15.19 -2.65
N PHE A 151 23.53 -15.64 -2.74
CA PHE A 151 23.17 -17.06 -2.62
C PHE A 151 22.47 -17.65 -3.86
N LYS A 152 22.32 -16.87 -4.95
CA LYS A 152 21.56 -17.22 -6.16
C LYS A 152 21.93 -18.59 -6.76
N ASP A 153 23.20 -18.97 -6.73
CA ASP A 153 23.71 -20.19 -7.38
C ASP A 153 24.06 -21.31 -6.37
N ARG A 154 23.44 -21.27 -5.19
CA ARG A 154 23.79 -22.15 -4.06
C ARG A 154 22.65 -23.05 -3.60
N GLY A 155 21.70 -23.31 -4.52
CA GLY A 155 20.52 -24.13 -4.25
C GLY A 155 19.55 -23.47 -3.28
N VAL A 156 19.42 -22.14 -3.33
CA VAL A 156 18.50 -21.36 -2.49
C VAL A 156 17.58 -20.54 -3.39
N ASP A 157 16.29 -20.85 -3.37
CA ASP A 157 15.27 -20.03 -4.02
C ASP A 157 14.84 -18.90 -3.08
N PHE A 158 14.54 -17.73 -3.64
CA PHE A 158 14.05 -16.58 -2.88
C PHE A 158 12.71 -16.11 -3.42
N TYR A 159 11.78 -15.83 -2.51
CA TYR A 159 10.50 -15.25 -2.83
C TYR A 159 10.11 -14.16 -1.83
N PHE A 160 9.56 -13.06 -2.34
CA PHE A 160 8.69 -12.21 -1.55
C PHE A 160 7.27 -12.75 -1.59
N LEU A 161 6.55 -12.72 -0.47
CA LEU A 161 5.14 -13.08 -0.39
C LEU A 161 4.30 -11.80 -0.23
N TYR A 162 3.57 -11.42 -1.27
CA TYR A 162 2.67 -10.27 -1.21
C TYR A 162 1.42 -10.61 -0.42
N GLN A 163 1.24 -9.96 0.72
CA GLN A 163 0.12 -10.15 1.64
C GLN A 163 -0.82 -8.94 1.62
N SER A 164 -1.99 -9.04 2.28
CA SER A 164 -2.85 -7.87 2.48
C SER A 164 -2.08 -6.74 3.18
N LEU A 165 -2.42 -5.50 2.83
CA LEU A 165 -1.70 -4.30 3.27
C LEU A 165 -1.68 -4.19 4.79
N ALA A 166 -0.50 -3.95 5.36
CA ALA A 166 -0.34 -3.80 6.80
C ALA A 166 -0.85 -2.45 7.31
N HIS A 167 -0.62 -1.41 6.52
CA HIS A 167 -1.00 -0.03 6.82
C HIS A 167 -1.67 0.59 5.60
N PRO A 168 -2.89 0.17 5.26
CA PRO A 168 -3.63 0.81 4.18
C PRO A 168 -3.67 2.33 4.38
N GLU A 169 -3.88 3.05 3.28
CA GLU A 169 -3.81 4.51 3.13
C GLU A 169 -2.40 5.10 3.08
N ASN A 170 -1.37 4.41 3.59
CA ASN A 170 0.00 4.84 3.38
C ASN A 170 0.30 4.90 1.87
N TRP A 171 0.81 6.05 1.41
CA TRP A 171 1.06 6.32 -0.01
C TRP A 171 -0.17 6.13 -0.92
N GLY A 172 -1.39 6.24 -0.38
CA GLY A 172 -2.65 6.15 -1.13
C GLY A 172 -3.18 4.73 -1.35
N PHE A 173 -2.41 3.68 -1.03
CA PHE A 173 -2.83 2.30 -1.29
C PHE A 173 -3.92 1.82 -0.33
N VAL A 174 -5.05 1.36 -0.87
CA VAL A 174 -6.12 0.68 -0.12
C VAL A 174 -6.09 -0.82 -0.44
N GLN A 175 -6.69 -1.64 0.42
CA GLN A 175 -6.72 -3.09 0.23
C GLN A 175 -7.27 -3.46 -1.17
N PRO A 176 -6.67 -4.48 -1.82
CA PRO A 176 -7.22 -5.00 -3.07
C PRO A 176 -8.59 -5.64 -2.80
N SER A 177 -9.53 -5.47 -3.72
CA SER A 177 -10.89 -6.03 -3.63
C SER A 177 -11.10 -7.29 -4.48
N SER A 178 -10.08 -7.67 -5.25
CA SER A 178 -10.03 -8.90 -6.04
C SER A 178 -8.60 -9.40 -6.14
N ILE A 179 -8.41 -10.61 -6.65
CA ILE A 179 -7.06 -11.13 -6.88
C ILE A 179 -6.35 -10.36 -8.01
N GLU A 180 -7.08 -9.88 -9.02
CA GLU A 180 -6.50 -9.07 -10.09
C GLU A 180 -6.02 -7.70 -9.57
N ASP A 181 -6.77 -7.08 -8.66
CA ASP A 181 -6.30 -5.87 -7.95
C ASP A 181 -4.99 -6.15 -7.21
N ARG A 182 -4.90 -7.29 -6.52
CA ARG A 182 -3.70 -7.69 -5.77
C ARG A 182 -2.52 -7.93 -6.71
N PHE A 183 -2.73 -8.62 -7.83
CA PHE A 183 -1.69 -8.79 -8.85
C PHE A 183 -1.24 -7.47 -9.47
N ALA A 184 -2.18 -6.55 -9.71
CA ALA A 184 -1.82 -5.22 -10.20
C ALA A 184 -0.97 -4.46 -9.17
N GLN A 185 -1.28 -4.58 -7.87
CA GLN A 185 -0.43 -4.05 -6.79
C GLN A 185 0.94 -4.75 -6.70
N VAL A 186 1.02 -6.06 -6.94
CA VAL A 186 2.30 -6.80 -7.00
C VAL A 186 3.17 -6.28 -8.13
N ASP A 187 2.61 -6.15 -9.33
CA ASP A 187 3.36 -5.62 -10.47
C ASP A 187 3.80 -4.17 -10.21
N HIS A 188 2.93 -3.36 -9.61
CA HIS A 188 3.26 -1.98 -9.24
C HIS A 188 4.37 -1.95 -8.18
N ALA A 189 4.37 -2.88 -7.23
CA ALA A 189 5.44 -3.03 -6.24
C ALA A 189 6.76 -3.41 -6.89
N LYS A 190 6.77 -4.34 -7.86
CA LYS A 190 7.98 -4.72 -8.60
C LYS A 190 8.61 -3.51 -9.29
N GLU A 191 7.81 -2.69 -9.96
CA GLU A 191 8.28 -1.49 -10.65
C GLU A 191 8.76 -0.40 -9.68
N LEU A 192 7.94 -0.12 -8.66
CA LEU A 192 8.21 0.92 -7.68
C LEU A 192 9.47 0.61 -6.86
N LEU A 193 9.59 -0.63 -6.40
CA LEU A 193 10.70 -1.07 -5.53
C LEU A 193 11.89 -1.62 -6.33
N ARG A 194 11.73 -1.84 -7.64
CA ARG A 194 12.74 -2.45 -8.52
C ARG A 194 13.29 -3.77 -8.00
N THR A 195 12.43 -4.60 -7.42
CA THR A 195 12.80 -5.90 -6.86
C THR A 195 13.18 -6.88 -7.97
N GLN A 196 14.21 -7.69 -7.74
CA GLN A 196 14.58 -8.81 -8.60
C GLN A 196 14.17 -10.16 -8.02
N ILE A 197 14.01 -10.26 -6.70
CA ILE A 197 13.39 -11.43 -6.07
C ILE A 197 11.95 -11.56 -6.62
N PRO A 198 11.56 -12.75 -7.12
CA PRO A 198 10.21 -12.98 -7.60
C PRO A 198 9.17 -12.91 -6.47
N TRP A 199 7.94 -12.57 -6.84
CA TRP A 199 6.83 -12.44 -5.91
C TRP A 199 5.86 -13.61 -6.02
N LEU A 200 5.59 -14.24 -4.89
CA LEU A 200 4.40 -15.02 -4.63
C LEU A 200 3.28 -14.09 -4.15
N THR A 201 2.03 -14.50 -4.30
CA THR A 201 0.88 -13.70 -3.86
C THR A 201 -0.04 -14.54 -2.98
N ASP A 202 -0.32 -14.05 -1.76
CA ASP A 202 -1.27 -14.66 -0.84
C ASP A 202 -2.68 -14.63 -1.49
N PRO A 203 -3.52 -15.68 -1.36
CA PRO A 203 -4.89 -15.64 -1.84
C PRO A 203 -5.75 -14.62 -1.09
N MET A 204 -6.94 -14.31 -1.62
CA MET A 204 -7.80 -13.25 -1.07
C MET A 204 -8.33 -13.56 0.34
N ASP A 205 -8.34 -14.83 0.75
CA ASP A 205 -8.65 -15.25 2.12
C ASP A 205 -7.48 -15.02 3.11
N ASN A 206 -6.31 -14.61 2.61
CA ASN A 206 -5.11 -14.28 3.38
C ASN A 206 -4.63 -15.43 4.29
N GLN A 207 -4.78 -16.68 3.84
CA GLN A 207 -4.39 -17.85 4.63
C GLN A 207 -2.92 -17.85 5.02
N MET A 208 -2.00 -17.38 4.16
CA MET A 208 -0.58 -17.35 4.51
C MET A 208 -0.28 -16.28 5.55
N LYS A 209 -0.84 -15.08 5.41
CA LYS A 209 -0.73 -14.02 6.42
C LYS A 209 -1.30 -14.47 7.77
N THR A 210 -2.44 -15.15 7.77
CA THR A 210 -3.07 -15.69 8.98
C THR A 210 -2.18 -16.75 9.62
N TYR A 211 -1.69 -17.69 8.81
CA TYR A 211 -0.77 -18.74 9.28
C TYR A 211 0.46 -18.11 9.93
N PHE A 212 1.09 -17.11 9.30
CA PHE A 212 2.24 -16.34 9.81
C PHE A 212 1.90 -15.29 10.89
N MET A 213 0.83 -15.51 11.66
CA MET A 213 0.43 -14.68 12.81
C MET A 213 0.21 -13.19 12.49
N GLY A 214 -0.23 -12.87 11.27
CA GLY A 214 -0.49 -11.50 10.84
C GLY A 214 0.77 -10.62 10.73
N THR A 215 1.97 -11.21 10.80
CA THR A 215 3.22 -10.48 10.68
C THR A 215 3.43 -10.00 9.24
N PRO A 216 3.63 -8.69 9.00
CA PRO A 216 3.60 -8.12 7.66
C PRO A 216 4.90 -8.32 6.86
N ASN A 217 5.97 -8.72 7.54
CA ASN A 217 7.28 -8.93 6.94
C ASN A 217 8.10 -10.01 7.63
N SER A 218 7.46 -11.06 8.15
CA SER A 218 8.20 -12.22 8.67
C SER A 218 9.03 -12.89 7.59
N GLN A 219 10.07 -13.60 8.03
CA GLN A 219 11.06 -14.24 7.19
C GLN A 219 11.20 -15.69 7.60
N PHE A 220 11.18 -16.59 6.62
CA PHE A 220 11.37 -18.03 6.82
C PHE A 220 12.36 -18.58 5.81
N VAL A 221 13.11 -19.60 6.22
CA VAL A 221 13.81 -20.51 5.32
C VAL A 221 13.24 -21.90 5.53
N PHE A 222 12.80 -22.53 4.45
CA PHE A 222 12.31 -23.90 4.42
C PHE A 222 13.33 -24.81 3.73
N ASP A 223 13.43 -26.07 4.14
CA ASP A 223 14.07 -27.10 3.33
C ASP A 223 13.14 -27.60 2.21
N SER A 224 13.66 -28.43 1.30
CA SER A 224 12.89 -29.05 0.20
C SER A 224 11.69 -29.91 0.62
N SER A 225 11.58 -30.29 1.91
CA SER A 225 10.41 -31.01 2.44
C SER A 225 9.34 -30.06 3.02
N GLY A 226 9.63 -28.75 3.05
CA GLY A 226 8.79 -27.72 3.61
C GLY A 226 8.91 -27.57 5.13
N LYS A 227 10.02 -28.00 5.73
CA LYS A 227 10.30 -27.79 7.16
C LYS A 227 11.06 -26.50 7.41
N VAL A 228 10.67 -25.78 8.45
CA VAL A 228 11.32 -24.53 8.87
C VAL A 228 12.73 -24.82 9.38
N VAL A 229 13.75 -24.28 8.71
CA VAL A 229 15.16 -24.36 9.14
C VAL A 229 15.70 -23.01 9.64
N HIS A 230 14.98 -21.92 9.37
CA HIS A 230 15.19 -20.62 9.99
C HIS A 230 13.88 -19.82 9.98
N ARG A 231 13.72 -18.94 10.98
CA ARG A 231 12.58 -18.04 11.09
C ARG A 231 12.93 -16.77 11.84
N ASP A 232 12.31 -15.67 11.43
CA ASP A 232 12.32 -14.40 12.13
C ASP A 232 10.95 -13.71 12.00
N SER A 233 10.46 -13.14 13.09
CA SER A 233 9.21 -12.35 13.13
C SER A 233 9.31 -11.03 12.35
N TRP A 234 10.52 -10.60 11.99
CA TRP A 234 10.83 -9.41 11.20
C TRP A 234 11.98 -9.71 10.24
N GLY A 235 11.77 -9.50 8.94
CA GLY A 235 12.80 -9.73 7.92
C GLY A 235 14.01 -8.82 8.10
N ARG A 236 15.20 -9.42 8.15
CA ARG A 236 16.50 -8.78 8.37
C ARG A 236 17.56 -9.47 7.54
N GLY A 237 18.28 -8.71 6.70
CA GLY A 237 19.31 -9.29 5.84
C GLY A 237 20.45 -9.95 6.61
N SER A 238 20.87 -9.38 7.74
CA SER A 238 21.96 -9.93 8.55
C SER A 238 21.66 -11.33 9.11
N SER A 239 20.51 -11.49 9.76
CA SER A 239 20.06 -12.77 10.32
C SER A 239 19.81 -13.82 9.24
N LEU A 240 19.21 -13.40 8.11
CA LEU A 240 19.02 -14.27 6.95
C LEU A 240 20.36 -14.80 6.43
N ARG A 241 21.33 -13.89 6.26
CA ARG A 241 22.66 -14.20 5.76
C ARG A 241 23.37 -15.17 6.67
N GLU A 242 23.44 -14.90 7.97
CA GLU A 242 24.08 -15.77 8.95
C GLU A 242 23.51 -17.20 8.92
N SER A 243 22.18 -17.31 8.81
CA SER A 243 21.51 -18.60 8.68
C SER A 243 21.92 -19.31 7.39
N LEU A 244 21.87 -18.64 6.24
CA LEU A 244 22.24 -19.25 4.96
C LEU A 244 23.73 -19.59 4.89
N GLU A 245 24.60 -18.80 5.51
CA GLU A 245 26.03 -19.12 5.63
C GLU A 245 26.25 -20.44 6.35
N SER A 246 25.46 -20.72 7.38
CA SER A 246 25.51 -21.97 8.12
C SER A 246 24.95 -23.15 7.32
N LEU A 247 23.96 -22.92 6.45
CA LEU A 247 23.24 -23.96 5.69
C LEU A 247 23.91 -24.34 4.36
N VAL A 248 24.53 -23.39 3.67
CA VAL A 248 25.14 -23.59 2.33
C VAL A 248 26.56 -23.07 2.21
N GLY A 249 27.16 -22.55 3.29
CA GLY A 249 28.52 -22.01 3.35
C GLY A 249 28.57 -20.50 3.14
N LYS A 250 29.74 -19.88 3.26
CA LYS A 250 29.91 -18.42 3.03
C LYS A 250 30.01 -18.09 1.53
N PRO A 251 29.38 -17.01 1.04
CA PRO A 251 29.65 -16.46 -0.29
C PRO A 251 31.07 -15.91 -0.38
N GLU A 252 31.66 -15.92 -1.58
CA GLU A 252 32.99 -15.32 -1.81
C GLU A 252 32.97 -13.79 -1.71
N THR A 253 31.88 -13.19 -2.18
CA THR A 253 31.64 -11.74 -2.14
C THR A 253 30.34 -11.43 -1.42
N LEU A 254 30.33 -10.34 -0.65
CA LEU A 254 29.14 -9.88 0.05
C LEU A 254 28.58 -8.63 -0.63
N THR A 255 27.35 -8.73 -1.12
CA THR A 255 26.57 -7.59 -1.59
C THR A 255 25.93 -6.88 -0.41
N THR A 256 25.97 -5.55 -0.41
CA THR A 256 25.24 -4.69 0.52
C THR A 256 24.03 -4.04 -0.14
N ALA A 257 23.08 -3.57 0.66
CA ALA A 257 21.94 -2.80 0.16
C ALA A 257 22.34 -1.52 -0.61
N VAL A 258 23.53 -0.96 -0.34
CA VAL A 258 24.05 0.22 -1.03
C VAL A 258 24.49 -0.14 -2.45
N ASP A 259 25.12 -1.31 -2.63
CA ASP A 259 25.60 -1.78 -3.93
C ASP A 259 24.47 -2.00 -4.95
N LEU A 260 23.26 -2.23 -4.46
CA LEU A 260 22.08 -2.44 -5.30
C LEU A 260 21.43 -1.15 -5.81
N ASN A 261 21.69 -0.01 -5.16
CA ASN A 261 21.07 1.29 -5.47
C ASN A 261 19.54 1.21 -5.67
N LEU A 262 18.85 0.44 -4.80
CA LEU A 262 17.39 0.29 -4.87
C LEU A 262 16.65 1.50 -4.30
N PRO A 263 15.43 1.80 -4.79
CA PRO A 263 14.63 2.92 -4.31
C PRO A 263 14.38 2.89 -2.80
N ARG A 264 14.59 4.03 -2.13
CA ARG A 264 14.27 4.20 -0.70
C ARG A 264 13.06 5.10 -0.56
N PHE A 265 12.19 4.75 0.37
CA PHE A 265 10.95 5.46 0.61
C PHE A 265 10.88 5.88 2.05
N GLU A 266 10.91 7.19 2.27
CA GLU A 266 10.69 7.75 3.58
C GLU A 266 9.20 7.77 3.90
N ARG A 267 8.91 7.80 5.20
CA ARG A 267 7.56 8.06 5.65
C ARG A 267 7.23 9.52 5.34
N HIS A 268 6.50 9.75 4.26
CA HIS A 268 5.94 11.06 3.97
C HIS A 268 4.63 11.22 4.74
N LEU A 269 4.63 12.09 5.73
CA LEU A 269 3.41 12.64 6.31
C LEU A 269 3.19 14.00 5.67
N THR A 270 2.04 14.20 5.02
CA THR A 270 1.64 15.52 4.54
C THR A 270 1.45 16.42 5.77
N PRO A 271 2.19 17.52 5.91
CA PRO A 271 1.98 18.49 6.98
C PRO A 271 0.56 19.04 6.94
N GLU A 272 -0.06 19.31 8.08
CA GLU A 272 -1.42 19.87 8.15
C GLU A 272 -1.57 21.15 7.32
N SER A 273 -0.52 21.98 7.26
CA SER A 273 -0.50 23.20 6.45
C SER A 273 -0.56 22.98 4.93
N GLU A 274 -0.24 21.77 4.47
CA GLU A 274 -0.27 21.39 3.05
C GLU A 274 -1.54 20.60 2.69
N MET A 275 -2.37 20.28 3.68
CA MET A 275 -3.61 19.54 3.47
C MET A 275 -4.70 20.44 2.88
N LEU A 276 -5.28 19.99 1.78
CA LEU A 276 -6.40 20.61 1.08
C LEU A 276 -7.74 20.33 1.77
N LEU A 277 -7.83 19.18 2.46
CA LEU A 277 -9.00 18.75 3.19
C LEU A 277 -8.64 18.35 4.61
N GLU A 278 -9.47 18.79 5.56
CA GLU A 278 -9.43 18.29 6.94
C GLU A 278 -9.76 16.79 6.96
N ARG A 279 -9.07 16.03 7.82
CA ARG A 279 -9.34 14.59 7.96
C ARG A 279 -10.52 14.37 8.88
N VAL A 280 -11.39 13.46 8.47
CA VAL A 280 -12.48 13.01 9.34
C VAL A 280 -11.89 12.15 10.46
N SER A 281 -12.14 12.54 11.70
CA SER A 281 -11.81 11.74 12.87
C SER A 281 -12.96 10.78 13.21
N VAL A 282 -12.60 9.62 13.72
CA VAL A 282 -13.54 8.65 14.31
C VAL A 282 -13.21 8.58 15.79
N GLU A 283 -14.22 8.70 16.64
CA GLU A 283 -14.01 8.57 18.08
C GLU A 283 -13.66 7.12 18.45
N GLY A 284 -12.70 6.94 19.35
CA GLY A 284 -12.28 5.61 19.76
C GLY A 284 -11.58 4.83 18.64
N LYS A 285 -11.68 3.50 18.71
CA LYS A 285 -11.04 2.60 17.74
C LYS A 285 -11.96 2.41 16.54
N ALA A 286 -11.46 2.75 15.35
CA ALA A 286 -12.14 2.45 14.10
C ALA A 286 -11.92 0.97 13.71
N VAL A 287 -13.01 0.23 13.52
CA VAL A 287 -13.03 -1.18 13.12
C VAL A 287 -13.21 -1.27 11.60
N PRO A 288 -12.23 -1.79 10.85
CA PRO A 288 -12.37 -1.92 9.40
C PRO A 288 -13.43 -2.95 9.05
N LEU A 289 -14.33 -2.59 8.14
CA LEU A 289 -15.41 -3.46 7.68
C LEU A 289 -15.02 -4.19 6.39
N ARG A 290 -15.57 -5.39 6.21
CA ARG A 290 -15.46 -6.11 4.94
C ARG A 290 -16.17 -5.33 3.82
N VAL A 291 -15.46 -5.18 2.70
CA VAL A 291 -15.94 -4.44 1.53
C VAL A 291 -15.64 -5.20 0.25
N GLU A 292 -16.63 -5.22 -0.64
CA GLU A 292 -16.52 -5.77 -1.98
C GLU A 292 -16.81 -4.67 -2.98
N SER A 293 -15.95 -4.54 -4.00
CA SER A 293 -16.22 -3.62 -5.11
C SER A 293 -17.18 -4.28 -6.10
N GLY A 294 -18.23 -3.56 -6.49
CA GLY A 294 -19.20 -4.00 -7.49
C GLY A 294 -18.62 -4.07 -8.91
N GLY A 295 -19.37 -4.70 -9.82
CA GLY A 295 -18.95 -4.92 -11.20
C GLY A 295 -17.96 -6.07 -11.39
N LYS A 296 -17.56 -6.35 -12.63
CA LYS A 296 -16.60 -7.40 -12.96
C LYS A 296 -15.17 -6.92 -12.71
N SER A 297 -14.30 -7.81 -12.24
CA SER A 297 -12.86 -7.56 -12.16
C SER A 297 -12.29 -7.45 -13.58
N ASN A 298 -11.33 -6.55 -13.77
CA ASN A 298 -10.63 -6.40 -15.04
C ASN A 298 -9.35 -7.24 -15.04
N PRO A 299 -8.87 -7.68 -16.21
CA PRO A 299 -7.56 -8.30 -16.30
C PRO A 299 -6.48 -7.32 -15.84
N VAL A 300 -5.39 -7.86 -15.29
CA VAL A 300 -4.29 -7.05 -14.73
C VAL A 300 -3.72 -6.08 -15.76
N SER A 301 -3.67 -6.44 -17.05
CA SER A 301 -3.22 -5.54 -18.12
C SER A 301 -4.08 -4.27 -18.24
N ALA A 302 -5.39 -4.37 -18.03
CA ALA A 302 -6.29 -3.22 -18.01
C ALA A 302 -6.14 -2.40 -16.72
N LEU A 303 -5.90 -3.06 -15.58
CA LEU A 303 -5.64 -2.40 -14.29
C LEU A 303 -4.28 -1.69 -14.24
N ARG A 304 -3.34 -2.06 -15.12
CA ARG A 304 -2.03 -1.42 -15.28
C ARG A 304 -1.98 -0.42 -16.45
N SER A 305 -3.07 -0.30 -17.20
CA SER A 305 -3.14 0.64 -18.31
C SER A 305 -3.31 2.07 -17.80
N ILE A 306 -2.53 2.98 -18.38
CA ILE A 306 -2.67 4.44 -18.20
C ILE A 306 -3.76 5.04 -19.08
N GLU A 307 -4.30 4.26 -20.02
CA GLU A 307 -5.47 4.65 -20.82
C GLU A 307 -6.76 4.51 -20.02
N PHE A 308 -7.74 5.36 -20.34
CA PHE A 308 -9.04 5.28 -19.69
C PHE A 308 -9.77 3.97 -20.02
N ASN A 309 -10.32 3.33 -19.00
CA ASN A 309 -11.21 2.19 -19.13
C ASN A 309 -12.40 2.38 -18.17
N GLN A 310 -13.61 2.41 -18.73
CA GLN A 310 -14.84 2.65 -17.98
C GLN A 310 -15.09 1.60 -16.88
N SER A 311 -14.59 0.37 -17.07
CA SER A 311 -14.74 -0.71 -16.09
C SER A 311 -13.68 -0.66 -14.99
N ASN A 312 -12.65 0.19 -15.10
CA ASN A 312 -11.61 0.29 -14.06
C ASN A 312 -12.15 0.96 -12.79
N ARG A 313 -11.60 0.52 -11.67
CA ARG A 313 -11.96 0.98 -10.32
C ARG A 313 -10.93 2.01 -9.84
N TYR A 314 -11.00 3.22 -10.38
CA TYR A 314 -10.03 4.28 -10.06
C TYR A 314 -10.10 4.74 -8.61
N VAL A 315 -11.23 4.53 -7.93
CA VAL A 315 -11.39 4.79 -6.50
C VAL A 315 -11.53 3.47 -5.74
N LYS A 316 -10.86 3.39 -4.59
CA LYS A 316 -11.05 2.35 -3.58
C LYS A 316 -11.73 2.94 -2.35
N LEU A 317 -12.62 2.16 -1.74
CA LEU A 317 -13.30 2.49 -0.49
C LEU A 317 -12.63 1.75 0.67
N ARG A 318 -12.34 2.47 1.76
CA ARG A 318 -12.09 1.90 3.09
C ARG A 318 -13.24 2.29 4.02
N PRO A 319 -14.18 1.37 4.31
CA PRO A 319 -15.19 1.60 5.32
C PRO A 319 -14.67 1.19 6.70
N GLU A 320 -14.93 2.01 7.72
CA GLU A 320 -14.62 1.70 9.12
C GLU A 320 -15.81 2.06 9.99
N ALA A 321 -16.17 1.18 10.92
CA ALA A 321 -17.20 1.44 11.92
C ALA A 321 -16.56 1.95 13.21
N ASP A 322 -17.26 2.81 13.96
CA ASP A 322 -16.94 3.00 15.36
C ASP A 322 -17.32 1.77 16.19
N GLN A 323 -16.85 1.73 17.43
CA GLN A 323 -17.11 0.61 18.33
C GLN A 323 -18.62 0.45 18.63
N GLN A 324 -19.35 1.56 18.71
CA GLN A 324 -20.78 1.55 19.03
C GLN A 324 -21.60 0.87 17.93
N LEU A 325 -21.27 1.12 16.65
CA LEU A 325 -21.92 0.50 15.51
C LEU A 325 -21.72 -1.01 15.49
N ILE A 326 -20.52 -1.49 15.84
CA ILE A 326 -20.22 -2.92 15.94
C ILE A 326 -21.02 -3.58 17.08
N GLU A 327 -21.10 -2.94 18.25
CA GLU A 327 -21.69 -3.53 19.45
C GLU A 327 -23.22 -3.45 19.47
N THR A 328 -23.77 -2.34 19.01
CA THR A 328 -25.21 -2.02 19.18
C THR A 328 -25.98 -1.98 17.87
N ARG A 329 -25.29 -2.20 16.74
CA ARG A 329 -25.85 -2.00 15.38
C ARG A 329 -26.25 -0.56 15.06
N SER A 330 -25.86 0.38 15.93
CA SER A 330 -26.09 1.82 15.76
C SER A 330 -24.85 2.62 16.16
N GLY A 331 -24.43 3.57 15.35
CA GLY A 331 -23.19 4.34 15.59
C GLY A 331 -22.72 5.04 14.32
N LYS A 332 -21.43 5.34 14.24
CA LYS A 332 -20.81 6.02 13.11
C LYS A 332 -20.19 5.04 12.12
N LEU A 333 -20.41 5.30 10.83
CA LEU A 333 -19.72 4.67 9.71
C LEU A 333 -18.85 5.73 9.01
N TYR A 334 -17.55 5.51 9.01
CA TYR A 334 -16.57 6.25 8.23
C TYR A 334 -16.45 5.66 6.83
N LEU A 335 -16.48 6.53 5.82
CA LEU A 335 -16.27 6.20 4.42
C LEU A 335 -15.06 6.97 3.88
N GLY A 336 -13.95 6.28 3.64
CA GLY A 336 -12.74 6.86 3.05
C GLY A 336 -12.56 6.44 1.60
N PHE A 337 -12.74 7.36 0.66
CA PHE A 337 -12.50 7.14 -0.77
C PHE A 337 -11.12 7.65 -1.18
N ARG A 338 -10.33 6.81 -1.84
CA ARG A 338 -8.96 7.14 -2.30
C ARG A 338 -8.80 6.75 -3.76
N GLN A 339 -8.13 7.60 -4.54
CA GLN A 339 -7.68 7.21 -5.88
C GLN A 339 -6.66 6.07 -5.75
N ASP A 340 -6.78 5.06 -6.61
CA ASP A 340 -5.85 3.92 -6.65
C ASP A 340 -4.54 4.35 -7.33
N PRO A 341 -3.41 4.37 -6.60
CA PRO A 341 -2.13 4.76 -7.19
C PRO A 341 -1.69 3.87 -8.35
N VAL A 342 -2.20 2.63 -8.43
CA VAL A 342 -1.89 1.70 -9.53
C VAL A 342 -2.42 2.20 -10.88
N LEU A 343 -3.53 2.94 -10.86
CA LEU A 343 -4.22 3.43 -12.06
C LEU A 343 -3.82 4.87 -12.45
N GLY A 344 -3.09 5.58 -11.60
CA GLY A 344 -2.53 6.90 -11.90
C GLY A 344 -3.55 8.01 -12.16
N ALA A 345 -4.80 7.82 -11.74
CA ALA A 345 -5.83 8.85 -11.83
C ALA A 345 -5.79 9.81 -10.63
N SER A 346 -6.25 11.03 -10.85
CA SER A 346 -6.46 12.05 -9.82
C SER A 346 -7.90 12.56 -9.83
N TRP A 347 -8.28 13.23 -8.74
CA TRP A 347 -9.55 13.95 -8.66
C TRP A 347 -9.50 15.18 -9.57
N ASN A 348 -10.58 15.46 -10.29
CA ASN A 348 -10.79 16.76 -10.94
C ASN A 348 -11.72 17.63 -10.08
N ASN A 349 -11.16 18.71 -9.54
CA ASN A 349 -11.91 19.63 -8.67
C ASN A 349 -12.56 20.79 -9.44
N LEU A 350 -12.25 20.93 -10.73
CA LEU A 350 -12.94 21.88 -11.61
C LEU A 350 -14.34 21.38 -11.99
N ALA A 351 -14.53 20.05 -12.00
CA ALA A 351 -15.82 19.40 -12.19
C ALA A 351 -16.65 19.35 -10.89
N SER A 352 -17.83 18.74 -10.96
CA SER A 352 -18.64 18.45 -9.78
C SER A 352 -17.86 17.63 -8.76
N PRO A 353 -17.88 17.99 -7.46
CA PRO A 353 -17.20 17.23 -6.43
C PRO A 353 -17.68 15.78 -6.36
N PRO A 354 -16.82 14.84 -5.92
CA PRO A 354 -17.23 13.45 -5.70
C PRO A 354 -18.45 13.38 -4.77
N GLU A 355 -19.48 12.65 -5.20
CA GLU A 355 -20.74 12.48 -4.50
C GLU A 355 -20.96 11.01 -4.20
N TYR A 356 -21.33 10.70 -2.96
CA TYR A 356 -21.72 9.35 -2.56
C TYR A 356 -23.23 9.25 -2.36
N LYS A 357 -23.75 8.04 -2.58
CA LYS A 357 -25.12 7.63 -2.25
C LYS A 357 -25.11 6.27 -1.58
N ILE A 358 -25.82 6.17 -0.48
CA ILE A 358 -25.97 4.96 0.33
C ILE A 358 -27.37 4.41 0.14
N VAL A 359 -27.48 3.11 -0.12
CA VAL A 359 -28.73 2.36 -0.17
C VAL A 359 -28.63 1.23 0.85
N ALA A 360 -29.52 1.25 1.83
CA ALA A 360 -29.55 0.29 2.93
C ALA A 360 -30.99 -0.20 3.14
N GLU A 361 -31.25 -1.48 2.90
CA GLU A 361 -32.55 -2.10 3.16
C GLU A 361 -32.70 -2.54 4.63
N GLY A 362 -31.57 -2.78 5.30
CA GLY A 362 -31.50 -3.28 6.67
C GLY A 362 -30.94 -2.28 7.66
N ALA A 363 -30.84 -0.99 7.33
CA ALA A 363 -30.32 0.04 8.23
C ALA A 363 -30.91 1.40 7.89
N THR A 364 -31.02 2.29 8.88
CA THR A 364 -31.28 3.71 8.62
C THR A 364 -29.95 4.46 8.57
N VAL A 365 -29.67 5.16 7.48
CA VAL A 365 -28.41 5.90 7.28
C VAL A 365 -28.68 7.39 7.09
N SER A 366 -27.95 8.24 7.82
CA SER A 366 -28.08 9.69 7.73
C SER A 366 -26.72 10.40 7.82
N PRO A 367 -26.39 11.30 6.88
CA PRO A 367 -27.07 11.48 5.61
C PRO A 367 -26.83 10.28 4.68
N ALA A 368 -27.85 9.89 3.90
CA ALA A 368 -27.73 8.82 2.90
C ALA A 368 -27.03 9.28 1.62
N THR A 369 -26.83 10.59 1.44
CA THR A 369 -26.14 11.20 0.30
C THR A 369 -25.27 12.34 0.78
N GLY A 370 -24.11 12.52 0.16
CA GLY A 370 -23.24 13.66 0.46
C GLY A 370 -22.19 13.85 -0.62
N HIS A 371 -21.54 15.01 -0.62
CA HIS A 371 -20.49 15.35 -1.58
C HIS A 371 -19.29 15.96 -0.88
N SER A 372 -18.12 15.80 -1.48
CA SER A 372 -16.90 16.40 -0.95
C SER A 372 -16.90 17.92 -1.11
N LYS A 373 -16.12 18.62 -0.27
CA LYS A 373 -15.91 20.06 -0.38
C LYS A 373 -15.27 20.39 -1.74
N ARG A 374 -15.78 21.43 -2.39
CA ARG A 374 -15.16 21.96 -3.61
C ARG A 374 -13.80 22.58 -3.27
N LEU A 375 -12.78 22.19 -4.02
CA LEU A 375 -11.41 22.71 -3.90
C LEU A 375 -11.11 23.68 -5.04
N GLN A 376 -10.18 24.61 -4.79
CA GLN A 376 -9.76 25.62 -5.77
C GLN A 376 -8.56 25.19 -6.61
N VAL A 377 -7.87 24.10 -6.22
CA VAL A 377 -6.78 23.53 -7.01
C VAL A 377 -7.35 22.66 -8.14
N GLU A 378 -6.73 22.67 -9.32
CA GLU A 378 -7.21 21.93 -10.51
C GLU A 378 -7.49 20.45 -10.23
N SER A 379 -6.53 19.78 -9.58
CA SER A 379 -6.58 18.36 -9.27
C SER A 379 -5.76 18.01 -8.04
N ASP A 380 -6.09 16.90 -7.37
CA ASP A 380 -5.33 16.36 -6.25
C ASP A 380 -5.57 14.85 -6.07
N ASN A 381 -4.93 14.24 -5.06
CA ASN A 381 -5.09 12.83 -4.68
C ASN A 381 -5.48 12.66 -3.20
N GLU A 382 -5.96 13.71 -2.53
CA GLU A 382 -6.38 13.63 -1.15
C GLU A 382 -7.62 12.74 -0.97
N PRO A 383 -7.73 12.01 0.15
CA PRO A 383 -8.91 11.20 0.39
C PRO A 383 -10.18 12.06 0.47
N ARG A 384 -11.28 11.50 0.01
CA ARG A 384 -12.62 12.05 0.23
C ARG A 384 -13.26 11.25 1.35
N GLU A 385 -13.38 11.88 2.51
CA GLU A 385 -13.75 11.21 3.76
C GLU A 385 -15.09 11.73 4.25
N PHE A 386 -15.92 10.82 4.73
CA PHE A 386 -17.26 11.12 5.23
C PHE A 386 -17.55 10.33 6.50
N LEU A 387 -18.35 10.93 7.38
CA LEU A 387 -18.89 10.27 8.57
C LEU A 387 -20.40 10.28 8.47
N VAL A 388 -21.03 9.12 8.58
CA VAL A 388 -22.49 8.98 8.54
C VAL A 388 -22.99 8.27 9.79
N ASP A 389 -24.18 8.64 10.24
CA ASP A 389 -24.91 7.93 11.29
C ASP A 389 -25.62 6.72 10.69
N VAL A 390 -25.46 5.56 11.33
CA VAL A 390 -26.16 4.34 11.01
C VAL A 390 -26.96 3.88 12.23
N LYS A 391 -28.20 3.45 12.02
CA LYS A 391 -29.07 2.90 13.06
C LYS A 391 -29.69 1.58 12.64
N ASP A 392 -29.83 0.68 13.60
CA ASP A 392 -30.52 -0.60 13.49
C ASP A 392 -30.02 -1.46 12.31
N TRP A 393 -28.69 -1.50 12.09
CA TRP A 393 -28.11 -2.25 10.99
C TRP A 393 -28.22 -3.78 11.19
N ASP A 394 -29.12 -4.39 10.44
CA ASP A 394 -29.27 -5.83 10.25
C ASP A 394 -27.97 -6.46 9.72
N ALA A 395 -27.37 -7.35 10.52
CA ALA A 395 -26.09 -7.99 10.25
C ALA A 395 -26.05 -8.77 8.93
N ASP A 396 -27.20 -9.31 8.54
CA ASP A 396 -27.33 -10.19 7.38
C ASP A 396 -27.57 -9.39 6.08
N LYS A 397 -27.76 -8.07 6.19
CA LYS A 397 -28.04 -7.19 5.06
C LYS A 397 -26.90 -6.19 4.86
N PRO A 398 -26.14 -6.29 3.75
CA PRO A 398 -25.11 -5.32 3.47
C PRO A 398 -25.69 -3.95 3.10
N ILE A 399 -24.84 -2.93 3.15
CA ILE A 399 -25.13 -1.59 2.64
C ILE A 399 -24.45 -1.41 1.28
N SER A 400 -25.18 -0.90 0.29
CA SER A 400 -24.61 -0.49 -0.99
C SER A 400 -24.16 0.97 -0.91
N VAL A 401 -22.91 1.22 -1.25
CA VAL A 401 -22.30 2.56 -1.30
C VAL A 401 -21.90 2.84 -2.75
N LYS A 402 -22.49 3.86 -3.35
CA LYS A 402 -22.20 4.33 -4.70
C LYS A 402 -21.43 5.63 -4.64
N ILE A 403 -20.47 5.82 -5.54
CA ILE A 403 -19.76 7.09 -5.72
C ILE A 403 -19.76 7.49 -7.18
N GLN A 404 -20.06 8.77 -7.43
CA GLN A 404 -20.00 9.44 -8.71
C GLN A 404 -18.89 10.49 -8.65
N TYR A 405 -17.96 10.48 -9.60
CA TYR A 405 -16.81 11.38 -9.62
C TYR A 405 -16.20 11.49 -11.03
N PHE A 406 -15.16 12.31 -11.17
CA PHE A 406 -14.34 12.38 -12.37
C PHE A 406 -12.95 11.83 -12.10
N ALA A 407 -12.55 10.79 -12.83
CA ALA A 407 -11.20 10.25 -12.85
C ALA A 407 -10.43 10.94 -13.98
N CYS A 408 -9.26 11.50 -13.69
CA CYS A 408 -8.50 12.25 -14.68
C CYS A 408 -7.02 11.88 -14.63
N ASN A 409 -6.37 11.85 -15.80
CA ASN A 409 -4.94 11.66 -15.93
C ASN A 409 -4.40 12.77 -16.84
N LYS A 410 -3.64 13.68 -16.24
CA LYS A 410 -3.11 14.86 -16.92
C LYS A 410 -2.06 14.51 -17.97
N GLU A 411 -1.22 13.50 -17.70
CA GLU A 411 -0.20 13.03 -18.64
C GLU A 411 -0.83 12.51 -19.94
N LYS A 412 -2.01 11.88 -19.84
CA LYS A 412 -2.73 11.31 -20.98
C LYS A 412 -3.86 12.18 -21.51
N GLY A 413 -4.11 13.34 -20.89
CA GLY A 413 -5.10 14.30 -21.36
C GLY A 413 -6.55 13.81 -21.30
N TRP A 414 -6.87 12.81 -20.46
CA TRP A 414 -8.24 12.34 -20.29
C TRP A 414 -8.81 12.68 -18.92
N CYS A 415 -10.11 12.94 -18.88
CA CYS A 415 -10.86 13.25 -17.68
C CYS A 415 -12.31 12.82 -17.89
N LYS A 416 -12.75 11.77 -17.17
CA LYS A 416 -13.97 11.03 -17.48
C LYS A 416 -14.82 10.84 -16.24
N SER A 417 -16.13 10.92 -16.43
CA SER A 417 -17.12 10.62 -15.40
C SER A 417 -17.13 9.12 -15.11
N VAL A 418 -17.04 8.76 -13.84
CA VAL A 418 -17.01 7.37 -13.37
C VAL A 418 -18.02 7.22 -12.24
N GLN A 419 -18.78 6.13 -12.30
CA GLN A 419 -19.60 5.65 -11.21
C GLN A 419 -19.07 4.31 -10.72
N GLN A 420 -18.89 4.17 -9.42
CA GLN A 420 -18.54 2.90 -8.78
C GLN A 420 -19.53 2.56 -7.68
N GLU A 421 -19.65 1.27 -7.41
CA GLU A 421 -20.49 0.71 -6.35
C GLU A 421 -19.65 -0.21 -5.49
N PHE A 422 -19.95 -0.23 -4.20
CA PHE A 422 -19.33 -1.06 -3.19
C PHE A 422 -20.42 -1.69 -2.33
N THR A 423 -20.19 -2.92 -1.88
CA THR A 423 -21.01 -3.63 -0.91
C THR A 423 -20.24 -3.68 0.40
N VAL A 424 -20.78 -3.09 1.45
CA VAL A 424 -20.17 -3.03 2.78
C VAL A 424 -20.95 -3.93 3.72
N TRP A 425 -20.26 -4.80 4.43
CA TRP A 425 -20.85 -5.72 5.39
C TRP A 425 -20.51 -5.34 6.82
N LEU A 426 -21.43 -5.59 7.75
CA LEU A 426 -21.23 -5.32 9.18
C LEU A 426 -20.48 -6.47 9.85
N ASP A 427 -19.29 -6.78 9.33
CA ASP A 427 -18.32 -7.70 9.91
C ASP A 427 -16.91 -7.14 9.80
N GLU A 428 -16.10 -7.35 10.85
CA GLU A 428 -14.71 -6.91 10.90
C GLU A 428 -13.87 -7.65 9.86
N ASP A 429 -13.22 -6.90 8.97
CA ASP A 429 -12.15 -7.46 8.15
C ASP A 429 -10.84 -7.49 8.97
N LYS A 430 -10.60 -8.63 9.61
CA LYS A 430 -9.40 -8.90 10.42
C LYS A 430 -8.09 -8.77 9.63
N SER A 431 -8.16 -8.83 8.30
CA SER A 431 -7.01 -8.75 7.41
C SER A 431 -6.80 -7.36 6.80
N ALA A 432 -7.73 -6.43 7.04
CA ALA A 432 -7.75 -5.09 6.44
C ALA A 432 -6.57 -4.21 6.85
N GLY A 433 -5.75 -4.63 7.82
CA GLY A 433 -4.62 -3.84 8.30
C GLY A 433 -5.06 -2.62 9.12
N MET A 434 -4.07 -1.87 9.60
CA MET A 434 -4.28 -0.83 10.62
C MET A 434 -3.87 0.54 10.10
N VAL A 435 -4.78 1.52 10.25
CA VAL A 435 -4.47 2.93 10.00
C VAL A 435 -3.99 3.57 11.30
N ASN A 436 -2.84 4.24 11.24
CA ASN A 436 -2.29 4.96 12.39
C ASN A 436 -3.23 6.10 12.79
N GLY A 437 -3.60 6.15 14.07
CA GLY A 437 -4.46 7.20 14.63
C GLY A 437 -5.97 6.96 14.48
N ARG A 438 -6.41 5.92 13.73
CA ARG A 438 -7.82 5.50 13.68
C ARG A 438 -8.02 4.07 14.19
N SER A 439 -7.36 3.08 13.59
CA SER A 439 -7.49 1.68 14.00
C SER A 439 -6.52 1.31 15.14
N HIS A 440 -5.38 1.99 15.22
CA HIS A 440 -4.49 1.94 16.38
C HIS A 440 -4.93 3.00 17.40
N PHE A 441 -4.89 2.67 18.70
CA PHE A 441 -5.34 3.53 19.82
C PHE A 441 -5.30 5.03 19.48
N PRO A 442 -6.44 5.72 19.40
CA PRO A 442 -6.46 7.17 19.20
C PRO A 442 -5.80 7.81 20.42
N GLY A 443 -4.59 8.34 20.25
CA GLY A 443 -3.80 8.89 21.35
C GLY A 443 -2.47 8.19 21.58
N GLY A 444 -1.62 8.14 20.56
CA GLY A 444 -0.18 8.02 20.76
C GLY A 444 0.35 9.27 21.45
N GLY A 445 0.21 9.34 22.77
CA GLY A 445 0.62 10.45 23.62
C GLY A 445 2.13 10.70 23.59
N GLY A 446 2.56 11.50 22.63
CA GLY A 446 3.75 12.33 22.78
C GLY A 446 3.49 13.38 23.86
N GLY A 447 3.88 13.06 25.10
CA GLY A 447 4.26 14.03 26.13
C GLY A 447 3.15 14.87 26.77
N ALA A 448 2.57 14.36 27.86
CA ALA A 448 2.23 15.19 29.00
C ALA A 448 3.22 14.87 30.13
N ARG A 449 4.24 15.74 30.26
CA ARG A 449 4.87 15.98 31.55
C ARG A 449 3.77 16.46 32.49
N GLN A 450 3.16 15.55 33.24
CA GLN A 450 2.40 15.93 34.42
C GLN A 450 3.42 16.22 35.53
N GLY A 451 3.97 17.43 35.47
CA GLY A 451 4.60 18.05 36.61
C GLY A 451 3.52 18.35 37.65
N GLY A 452 3.71 17.81 38.84
CA GLY A 452 3.12 18.31 40.08
C GLY A 452 1.66 17.94 40.33
N GLN A 453 1.45 16.92 41.15
CA GLN A 453 0.79 17.08 42.46
C GLN A 453 0.79 15.76 43.23
N GLY A 454 1.23 15.82 44.50
CA GLY A 454 0.83 14.90 45.56
C GLY A 454 1.48 13.52 45.58
N ARG A 455 2.69 13.42 46.15
CA ARG A 455 3.09 12.21 46.90
C ARG A 455 2.44 12.29 48.28
N PRO A 456 1.59 11.35 48.71
CA PRO A 456 1.33 11.12 50.12
C PRO A 456 2.15 9.91 50.61
N GLY A 457 2.85 10.11 51.72
CA GLY A 457 3.21 9.01 52.62
C GLY A 457 4.51 8.27 52.31
N ALA A 458 5.64 8.91 52.58
CA ALA A 458 6.82 8.18 53.04
C ALA A 458 6.49 7.60 54.42
N GLY A 459 6.31 6.28 54.49
CA GLY A 459 6.26 5.56 55.75
C GLY A 459 7.63 5.62 56.43
N GLN A 460 7.73 6.45 57.46
CA GLN A 460 8.83 6.45 58.42
C GLN A 460 8.81 5.13 59.21
N ARG A 461 9.96 4.47 59.27
CA ARG A 461 10.31 3.55 60.35
C ARG A 461 10.38 4.34 61.67
N PRO A 462 9.77 3.89 62.77
CA PRO A 462 9.99 4.49 64.08
C PRO A 462 11.37 4.14 64.62
N GLY A 463 11.90 5.05 65.43
CA GLY A 463 13.27 5.05 65.91
C GLY A 463 13.57 4.00 66.96
N GLY A 464 14.86 3.91 67.27
CA GLY A 464 15.27 3.51 68.60
C GLY A 464 14.92 4.61 69.62
N ARG A 465 14.51 4.11 70.78
CA ARG A 465 14.29 4.74 72.08
C ARG A 465 13.06 5.62 72.23
#